data_AF-A0A2P4SCE4-F1
#
_entry.id   AF-A0A2P4SCE4-F1
#
_cell.length_a   1.000
_cell.length_b   1.000
_cell.length_c   1.000
_cell.angle_alpha   90.00
_cell.angle_beta   90.00
_cell.angle_gamma   90.00
#
_symmetry.space_group_name_H-M   'P 1'
#
loop_
_entity.id
_entity.type
_entity.pdbx_description
1 polymer ?
#
loop_
_entity_poly.entity_id
_entity_poly.type
_entity_poly.pdbx_seq_one_letter_code
_entity_poly.pdbx_strand_id
1 'polypeptide(L)' 'MSHHWGYDSHNGPAHWHEHFPIANGERQSPIAISTKAARYDPALKPLSFSYDAGTAKAIVNNGHSFNVEFDDSSDKS' A
#
# COMPACT_ATOMS: atom_id res chain seq x y z
N MET A 1 13.10 -15.20 12.93
CA MET A 1 12.12 -14.79 13.95
C MET A 1 11.09 -13.94 13.24
N SER A 2 9.80 -14.22 13.41
CA SER A 2 8.74 -13.37 12.86
C SER A 2 8.86 -11.99 13.51
N HIS A 3 9.28 -10.99 12.75
CA HIS A 3 9.25 -9.60 13.22
C HIS A 3 7.78 -9.22 13.38
N HIS A 4 7.29 -9.23 14.63
CA HIS A 4 5.91 -8.99 14.95
C HIS A 4 5.64 -7.47 14.94
N TRP A 5 5.37 -6.93 13.75
CA TRP A 5 4.82 -5.59 13.62
C TRP A 5 3.31 -5.63 13.83
N GLY A 6 2.73 -4.49 14.22
CA GLY A 6 1.30 -4.33 14.39
C GLY A 6 0.93 -2.85 14.44
N TYR A 7 -0.17 -2.55 15.13
CA TYR A 7 -0.67 -1.18 15.33
C TYR A 7 -0.90 -0.84 16.80
N ASP A 8 -0.52 -1.74 17.71
CA ASP A 8 -0.57 -1.49 19.15
C ASP A 8 0.58 -0.58 19.59
N SER A 9 0.46 -0.01 20.79
CA SER A 9 1.48 0.88 21.34
C SER A 9 2.89 0.30 21.33
N HIS A 10 3.05 -1.00 21.56
CA HIS A 10 4.36 -1.65 21.71
C HIS A 10 4.92 -2.29 20.42
N ASN A 11 4.16 -2.31 19.31
CA ASN A 11 4.58 -2.90 18.03
C ASN A 11 4.16 -2.06 16.81
N GLY A 12 3.64 -0.86 17.07
CA GLY A 12 3.02 0.02 16.11
C GLY A 12 4.01 0.84 15.26
N PRO A 13 3.49 1.74 14.40
CA PRO A 13 4.28 2.55 13.48
C PRO A 13 5.46 3.29 14.10
N ALA A 14 5.33 3.73 15.35
CA ALA A 14 6.42 4.40 16.09
C ALA A 14 7.66 3.49 16.26
N HIS A 15 7.48 2.18 16.30
CA HIS A 15 8.52 1.17 16.54
C HIS A 15 8.95 0.42 15.28
N TRP A 16 8.24 0.54 14.16
CA TRP A 16 8.56 -0.22 12.94
C TRP A 16 10.01 -0.02 12.47
N HIS A 17 10.55 1.19 12.62
CA HIS A 17 11.91 1.52 12.20
C HIS A 17 13.01 0.74 12.94
N GLU A 18 12.73 0.20 14.14
CA GLU A 18 13.67 -0.59 14.93
C GLU A 18 14.00 -1.92 14.26
N HIS A 19 13.07 -2.45 13.45
CA HIS A 19 13.24 -3.70 12.70
C HIS A 19 13.25 -3.51 11.18
N PHE A 20 12.63 -2.43 10.71
CA PHE A 20 12.53 -2.06 9.30
C PHE A 20 13.07 -0.64 9.12
N PRO A 21 14.40 -0.43 9.06
CA PRO A 21 15.02 0.91 9.09
C PRO A 21 14.47 1.90 8.07
N ILE A 22 13.97 1.40 6.93
CA ILE A 22 13.33 2.21 5.89
C ILE A 22 12.07 2.94 6.36
N ALA A 23 11.40 2.47 7.42
CA ALA A 23 10.23 3.12 8.01
C ALA A 23 10.53 4.53 8.57
N ASN A 24 11.81 4.89 8.75
CA ASN A 24 12.26 6.25 9.09
C ASN A 24 12.97 6.95 7.90
N GLY A 25 12.67 6.54 6.67
CA GLY A 25 13.24 7.13 5.46
C GLY A 25 12.58 8.46 5.04
N GLU A 26 13.19 9.16 4.10
CA GLU A 26 12.73 10.51 3.67
C GLU A 26 11.49 10.49 2.76
N ARG A 27 11.15 9.34 2.18
CA ARG A 27 10.06 9.19 1.20
C ARG A 27 9.00 8.19 1.68
N GLN A 28 8.59 8.31 2.93
CA GLN A 28 7.53 7.49 3.52
C GLN A 28 6.13 7.95 3.11
N SER A 29 5.17 7.04 3.21
CA SER A 29 3.74 7.29 3.04
C SER A 29 2.99 6.78 4.28
N PRO A 30 1.80 7.32 4.61
CA PRO A 30 1.08 8.39 3.93
C PRO A 30 1.64 9.80 4.22
N ILE A 31 1.22 10.79 3.44
CA ILE A 31 1.48 12.22 3.70
C ILE A 31 0.17 13.02 3.65
N ALA A 32 0.16 14.18 4.30
CA ALA A 32 -0.92 15.15 4.14
C ALA A 32 -0.78 15.88 2.79
N ILE A 33 -1.72 15.65 1.86
CA ILE A 33 -1.72 16.31 0.56
C ILE A 33 -2.27 17.74 0.69
N SER A 34 -1.41 18.73 0.43
CA SER A 34 -1.83 20.14 0.34
C SER A 34 -2.19 20.49 -1.10
N THR A 35 -3.48 20.67 -1.37
CA THR A 35 -3.98 21.01 -2.72
C THR A 35 -3.43 22.33 -3.24
N LYS A 36 -3.09 23.29 -2.36
CA LYS A 36 -2.43 24.56 -2.73
C LYS A 36 -0.99 24.37 -3.19
N ALA A 37 -0.31 23.32 -2.70
CA ALA A 37 1.06 23.00 -3.09
C ALA A 37 1.13 22.00 -4.26
N ALA A 38 0.02 21.29 -4.54
CA ALA A 38 -0.09 20.40 -5.68
C ALA A 38 0.02 21.20 -6.99
N ARG A 39 0.87 20.74 -7.90
CA ARG A 39 1.08 21.38 -9.20
C ARG A 39 0.40 20.55 -10.27
N TYR A 40 -0.46 21.19 -11.06
CA TYR A 40 -1.02 20.56 -12.25
C TYR A 40 0.10 20.30 -13.26
N ASP A 41 0.19 19.06 -13.72
CA ASP A 41 1.11 18.65 -14.77
C ASP A 41 0.29 18.26 -16.02
N PRO A 42 0.27 19.12 -17.07
CA PRO A 42 -0.49 18.86 -18.29
C PRO A 42 0.08 17.73 -19.14
N ALA A 43 1.31 17.25 -18.86
CA ALA A 43 1.90 16.13 -19.58
C ALA A 43 1.37 14.76 -19.08
N LEU A 44 0.71 14.72 -17.92
CA LEU A 44 0.10 13.50 -17.39
C LEU A 44 -1.05 13.04 -18.29
N LYS A 45 -0.95 11.81 -18.77
CA LYS A 45 -2.01 11.15 -19.55
C LYS A 45 -3.13 10.66 -18.62
N PRO A 46 -4.38 10.56 -19.11
CA PRO A 46 -5.46 9.92 -18.35
C PRO A 46 -5.09 8.49 -17.94
N LEU A 47 -5.47 8.10 -16.74
CA LEU A 47 -5.41 6.71 -16.29
C LEU A 47 -6.61 5.95 -16.86
N SER A 48 -6.38 4.73 -17.34
CA SER A 48 -7.42 3.81 -17.81
C SER A 48 -7.24 2.47 -17.11
N PHE A 49 -8.35 1.84 -16.71
CA PHE A 49 -8.36 0.57 -15.99
C PHE A 49 -9.29 -0.41 -16.71
N SER A 50 -8.87 -1.66 -16.88
CA SER A 50 -9.67 -2.71 -17.55
C SER A 50 -9.69 -4.00 -16.74
N TYR A 51 -10.16 -3.95 -15.50
CA TYR A 51 -10.14 -5.11 -14.60
C TYR A 51 -11.01 -6.28 -15.08
N ASP A 52 -10.44 -7.49 -15.08
CA ASP A 52 -11.17 -8.74 -15.28
C ASP A 52 -11.60 -9.32 -13.92
N ALA A 53 -12.91 -9.31 -13.64
CA ALA A 53 -13.47 -9.87 -12.42
C ALA A 53 -13.17 -11.37 -12.24
N GLY A 54 -12.95 -12.11 -13.33
CA GLY A 54 -12.57 -13.52 -13.30
C GLY A 54 -11.18 -13.78 -12.73
N THR A 55 -10.36 -12.73 -12.54
CA THR A 55 -9.05 -12.85 -11.89
C THR A 55 -9.14 -12.85 -10.36
N ALA A 56 -10.26 -12.45 -9.74
CA ALA A 56 -10.41 -12.47 -8.29
C ALA A 56 -10.43 -13.92 -7.75
N LYS A 57 -9.59 -14.22 -6.75
CA LYS A 57 -9.37 -15.58 -6.21
C LYS A 57 -9.97 -15.77 -4.82
N ALA A 58 -9.59 -14.92 -3.87
CA ALA A 58 -9.88 -15.14 -2.46
C ALA A 58 -9.98 -13.83 -1.68
N ILE A 59 -10.73 -13.86 -0.58
CA ILE A 59 -10.74 -12.84 0.47
C ILE A 59 -10.00 -13.42 1.67
N VAL A 60 -8.94 -12.75 2.11
CA VAL A 60 -8.04 -13.22 3.18
C VAL A 60 -7.99 -12.20 4.30
N ASN A 61 -8.17 -12.65 5.55
CA ASN A 61 -7.84 -11.87 6.73
C ASN A 61 -6.44 -12.28 7.21
N ASN A 62 -5.47 -11.37 7.12
CA ASN A 62 -4.08 -11.64 7.49
C ASN A 62 -3.72 -11.15 8.90
N GLY A 63 -4.70 -10.69 9.69
CA GLY A 63 -4.49 -10.11 11.02
C GLY A 63 -4.12 -8.63 11.03
N HIS A 64 -3.87 -8.01 9.87
CA HIS A 64 -3.56 -6.58 9.72
C HIS A 64 -4.57 -5.83 8.84
N SER A 65 -5.16 -6.51 7.85
CA SER A 65 -6.25 -6.05 6.99
C SER A 65 -7.01 -7.26 6.42
N PHE A 66 -8.12 -6.99 5.73
CA PHE A 66 -8.60 -7.92 4.71
C PHE A 66 -7.93 -7.60 3.36
N ASN A 67 -7.60 -8.64 2.60
CA ASN A 67 -7.03 -8.56 1.26
C ASN A 67 -7.96 -9.28 0.28
N VAL A 68 -8.09 -8.75 -0.93
CA VAL A 68 -8.64 -9.48 -2.08
C VAL A 68 -7.47 -9.84 -2.98
N GLU A 69 -7.28 -11.13 -3.22
CA GLU A 69 -6.19 -11.64 -4.07
C GLU A 69 -6.68 -11.82 -5.50
N PHE A 70 -5.86 -11.40 -6.48
CA PHE A 70 -6.15 -11.50 -7.90
C PHE A 70 -5.09 -12.36 -8.62
N ASP A 71 -5.42 -12.90 -9.79
CA ASP A 71 -4.49 -13.58 -10.67
C ASP A 71 -3.64 -12.59 -11.47
N ASP A 72 -2.36 -12.45 -11.11
CA ASP A 72 -1.40 -11.60 -11.80
C ASP A 72 -0.42 -12.40 -12.70
N SER A 73 -0.63 -13.71 -12.82
CA SER A 73 0.24 -14.59 -13.62
C SER A 73 0.13 -14.39 -15.13
N SER A 74 -0.93 -13.69 -15.58
CA SER A 74 -1.15 -13.33 -16.98
C SER A 74 -1.81 -11.95 -17.05
N ASP A 75 -1.45 -11.18 -18.08
CA ASP A 75 -1.98 -9.84 -18.29
C ASP A 75 -3.43 -9.92 -18.79
N LYS A 76 -4.38 -9.88 -17.85
CA LYS A 76 -5.83 -9.94 -18.09
C LYS A 76 -6.52 -8.63 -17.66
N SER A 77 -5.79 -7.54 -17.42
CA SER A 77 -6.35 -6.29 -16.86
C SER A 77 -5.70 -5.01 -17.33
#